data_AF-A0A1Q9VM74-F1
#
_entry.id   AF-A0A1Q9VM74-F1
#
_cell.length_a   1.000
_cell.length_b   1.000
_cell.length_c   1.000
_cell.angle_alpha   90.00
_cell.angle_beta   90.00
_cell.angle_gamma   90.00
#
_symmetry.space_group_name_H-M   'P 1'
#
loop_
_entity.id
_entity.type
_entity.pdbx_description
1 polymer ?
#
loop_
_entity_poly.entity_id
_entity_poly.type
_entity_poly.pdbx_seq_one_letter_code
_entity_poly.pdbx_strand_id
1 'polypeptide(L)'
;MAWQLMVGCATATTVAAAWWALRRAPGGAPDAQRRRGPFRARRRRPVPDPLETLALQVRLSELAAEMRRIEADPDVYARAHHYLAVQGAYDALLREACRLTGLPVEDAPLRAGLHAGDAERFREELELSARGWSW
;
A
#
# COMPACT_ATOMS: atom_id res chain seq x y z
N MET A 1 41.68 25.40 -20.52
CA MET A 1 41.79 26.28 -19.33
C MET A 1 40.47 27.04 -19.21
N ALA A 2 39.86 27.12 -18.01
CA ALA A 2 38.46 27.47 -17.69
C ALA A 2 37.54 26.22 -17.69
N TRP A 3 37.22 25.52 -16.59
CA TRP A 3 36.99 25.88 -15.17
C TRP A 3 35.77 26.79 -14.90
N GLN A 4 34.63 26.54 -15.54
CA GLN A 4 33.28 26.96 -15.08
C GLN A 4 32.31 25.94 -15.71
N LEU A 5 31.63 25.04 -15.01
CA LEU A 5 30.55 25.29 -14.05
C LEU A 5 30.37 24.05 -13.15
N MET A 6 31.21 23.93 -12.11
CA MET A 6 30.72 23.45 -10.81
C MET A 6 29.88 24.60 -10.24
N VAL A 7 28.65 24.32 -9.81
CA VAL A 7 27.80 25.03 -8.83
C VAL A 7 26.35 24.96 -9.31
N GLY A 8 25.60 24.04 -8.70
CA GLY A 8 24.16 23.90 -8.89
C GLY A 8 23.56 22.87 -7.95
N CYS A 9 24.14 22.72 -6.75
CA CYS A 9 23.76 21.74 -5.75
C CYS A 9 23.57 22.46 -4.41
N ALA A 10 22.54 23.29 -4.31
CA ALA A 10 21.98 23.84 -3.06
C ALA A 10 20.91 24.86 -3.42
N THR A 11 19.66 24.66 -2.97
CA THR A 11 18.63 25.69 -2.64
C THR A 11 17.17 25.21 -2.80
N ALA A 12 16.89 23.92 -2.97
CA ALA A 12 15.50 23.42 -2.98
C ALA A 12 15.02 22.82 -1.64
N THR A 13 15.81 22.90 -0.56
CA THR A 13 15.51 22.19 0.70
C THR A 13 14.80 23.03 1.77
N THR A 14 14.59 24.34 1.58
CA THR A 14 14.16 25.22 2.69
C THR A 14 12.66 25.48 2.79
N VAL A 15 11.84 25.18 1.77
CA VAL A 15 10.39 25.48 1.84
C VAL A 15 9.59 24.37 2.57
N ALA A 16 10.04 23.11 2.53
CA ALA A 16 9.32 22.00 3.15
C ALA A 16 9.42 21.96 4.70
N ALA A 17 10.51 22.46 5.28
CA ALA A 17 10.70 22.46 6.73
C ALA A 17 9.79 23.48 7.44
N ALA A 18 9.45 24.59 6.78
CA ALA A 18 8.60 25.64 7.34
C ALA A 18 7.13 25.19 7.54
N TRP A 19 6.63 24.29 6.68
CA TRP A 19 5.27 23.76 6.78
C TRP A 19 5.08 22.73 7.90
N TRP A 20 6.14 22.00 8.26
CA TRP A 20 6.06 20.98 9.32
C TRP A 20 6.06 21.60 10.73
N ALA A 21 6.75 22.73 10.91
CA ALA A 21 6.81 23.43 12.20
C ALA A 21 5.49 24.14 12.58
N LEU A 22 4.69 24.58 11.60
CA LEU A 22 3.48 25.39 11.86
C LEU A 22 2.23 24.55 12.24
N ARG A 23 2.27 23.21 12.13
CA ARG A 23 1.15 22.34 12.57
C ARG A 23 1.24 21.83 14.01
N ARG A 24 2.31 22.16 14.75
CA ARG A 24 2.40 21.86 16.19
C ARG A 24 2.10 23.11 17.01
N ALA A 25 0.82 23.42 17.16
CA ALA A 25 0.35 24.24 18.26
C ALA A 25 -0.04 23.30 19.43
N PRO A 26 0.69 23.29 20.56
CA PRO A 26 0.17 22.74 21.80
C PRO A 26 -0.45 23.89 22.60
N GLY A 27 -1.77 24.02 22.53
CA GLY A 27 -2.53 24.95 23.36
C GLY A 27 -3.54 24.20 24.22
N GLY A 28 -3.42 24.33 25.55
CA GLY A 28 -4.57 24.25 26.44
C GLY A 28 -4.60 23.15 27.50
N ALA A 29 -4.21 23.55 28.71
CA ALA A 29 -4.72 23.21 30.05
C ALA A 29 -4.65 21.76 30.61
N PRO A 30 -4.12 21.58 31.83
CA PRO A 30 -4.35 20.40 32.64
C PRO A 30 -5.64 20.57 33.46
N ASP A 31 -6.56 19.63 33.36
CA ASP A 31 -7.59 19.44 34.38
C ASP A 31 -7.91 17.96 34.59
N ALA A 32 -8.16 17.67 35.85
CA ALA A 32 -8.25 16.36 36.46
C ALA A 32 -9.46 15.54 35.98
N GLN A 33 -9.53 14.30 36.51
CA GLN A 33 -10.77 13.55 36.75
C GLN A 33 -11.20 12.56 35.66
N ARG A 34 -10.63 11.36 35.70
CA ARG A 34 -11.34 10.15 36.20
C ARG A 34 -10.49 8.89 35.95
N ARG A 35 -10.08 8.25 37.05
CA ARG A 35 -9.84 6.81 37.08
C ARG A 35 -11.12 6.10 36.62
N ARG A 36 -11.17 5.69 35.35
CA ARG A 36 -12.07 4.63 34.87
C ARG A 36 -11.22 3.37 34.67
N GLY A 37 -11.62 2.30 35.36
CA GLY A 37 -10.88 1.06 35.46
C GLY A 37 -10.61 0.35 34.12
N PRO A 38 -9.75 -0.68 34.12
CA PRO A 38 -9.23 -1.31 32.91
C PRO A 38 -10.23 -2.33 32.36
N PHE A 39 -11.35 -1.87 31.82
CA PHE A 39 -12.11 -2.66 30.87
C PHE A 39 -11.69 -2.22 29.48
N ARG A 40 -10.51 -2.72 29.04
CA ARG A 40 -10.20 -2.82 27.62
C ARG A 40 -11.24 -3.76 27.03
N ALA A 41 -12.39 -3.21 26.63
CA ALA A 41 -13.30 -3.89 25.74
C ALA A 41 -12.47 -4.30 24.53
N ARG A 42 -12.15 -5.59 24.47
CA ARG A 42 -11.46 -6.23 23.37
C ARG A 42 -12.40 -6.03 22.19
N ARG A 43 -12.25 -4.92 21.45
CA ARG A 43 -13.07 -4.60 20.28
C ARG A 43 -12.92 -5.82 19.38
N ARG A 44 -13.96 -6.66 19.31
CA ARG A 44 -14.04 -7.72 18.32
C ARG A 44 -13.91 -7.00 16.98
N ARG A 45 -12.85 -7.29 16.24
CA ARG A 45 -12.76 -6.81 14.85
C ARG A 45 -14.04 -7.30 14.17
N PRO A 46 -14.78 -6.42 13.47
CA PRO A 46 -15.89 -6.85 12.63
C PRO A 46 -15.41 -7.98 11.74
N VAL A 47 -16.21 -9.04 11.63
CA VAL A 47 -15.95 -10.08 10.62
C VAL A 47 -16.16 -9.42 9.26
N PRO A 48 -15.21 -9.55 8.32
CA PRO A 48 -15.39 -9.05 6.95
C PRO A 48 -16.68 -9.57 6.32
N ASP A 49 -17.33 -8.75 5.49
CA ASP A 49 -18.48 -9.21 4.72
C ASP A 49 -18.04 -10.36 3.78
N PRO A 50 -18.67 -11.54 3.84
CA PRO A 50 -18.34 -12.66 2.96
C PRO A 50 -18.47 -12.32 1.47
N LEU A 51 -19.42 -11.46 1.08
CA LEU A 51 -19.61 -11.09 -0.33
C LEU A 51 -18.51 -10.14 -0.81
N GLU A 52 -18.09 -9.21 0.06
CA GLU A 52 -16.94 -8.33 -0.21
C GLU A 52 -15.65 -9.14 -0.34
N THR A 53 -15.45 -10.10 0.56
CA THR A 53 -14.32 -11.03 0.52
C THR A 53 -14.28 -11.80 -0.80
N LEU A 54 -15.41 -12.41 -1.20
CA LEU A 54 -15.52 -13.14 -2.45
C LEU A 54 -15.26 -12.24 -3.67
N ALA A 55 -15.80 -11.02 -3.67
CA ALA A 55 -15.60 -10.07 -4.76
C ALA A 55 -14.12 -9.71 -4.94
N LEU A 56 -13.36 -9.54 -3.85
CA LEU A 56 -11.92 -9.33 -3.91
C LEU A 56 -11.18 -10.57 -4.45
N GLN A 57 -11.54 -11.77 -4.00
CA GLN A 57 -10.93 -13.02 -4.49
C GLN A 57 -11.13 -13.20 -5.99
N VAL A 58 -12.36 -13.02 -6.50
CA VAL A 58 -12.65 -13.15 -7.94
C VAL A 58 -11.81 -12.15 -8.75
N ARG A 59 -11.74 -10.89 -8.32
CA ARG A 59 -10.96 -9.87 -9.02
C ARG A 59 -9.45 -10.14 -8.96
N LEU A 60 -8.94 -10.70 -7.86
CA LEU A 60 -7.54 -11.15 -7.77
C LEU A 60 -7.28 -12.30 -8.76
N SER A 61 -8.19 -13.26 -8.88
CA SER A 61 -8.08 -14.36 -9.83
C SER A 61 -8.04 -13.86 -11.28
N GLU A 62 -8.90 -12.91 -11.63
CA GLU A 62 -8.95 -12.30 -12.95
C GLU A 62 -7.63 -11.61 -13.31
N LEU A 63 -7.07 -10.82 -12.39
CA LEU A 63 -5.80 -10.12 -12.60
C LEU A 63 -4.63 -11.09 -12.68
N ALA A 64 -4.58 -12.11 -11.81
CA ALA A 64 -3.55 -13.15 -11.86
C ALA A 64 -3.62 -13.95 -13.17
N ALA A 65 -4.83 -14.24 -13.67
CA ALA A 65 -5.02 -14.88 -14.96
C ALA A 65 -4.56 -13.99 -16.12
N GLU A 66 -4.83 -12.68 -16.05
CA GLU A 66 -4.36 -11.72 -17.06
C GLU A 66 -2.83 -11.61 -17.08
N MET A 67 -2.17 -11.57 -15.91
CA MET A 67 -0.70 -11.59 -15.84
C MET A 67 -0.14 -12.82 -16.55
N ARG A 68 -0.69 -14.02 -16.27
CA ARG A 68 -0.28 -15.27 -16.93
C ARG A 68 -0.55 -15.25 -18.44
N ARG A 69 -1.66 -14.65 -18.90
CA ARG A 69 -1.95 -14.49 -20.33
C ARG A 69 -0.91 -13.62 -21.03
N ILE A 70 -0.58 -12.47 -20.46
CA ILE A 70 0.43 -11.54 -21.00
C ILE A 70 1.82 -12.20 -21.03
N GLU A 71 2.17 -12.96 -20.00
CA GLU A 71 3.45 -13.70 -19.96
C GLU A 71 3.53 -14.78 -21.05
N ALA A 72 2.44 -15.51 -21.28
CA ALA A 72 2.37 -16.62 -22.22
C ALA A 72 2.37 -16.18 -23.70
N ASP A 73 1.95 -14.94 -23.98
CA ASP A 73 1.88 -14.40 -25.34
C ASP A 73 3.03 -13.39 -25.59
N PRO A 74 4.09 -13.79 -26.34
CA PRO A 74 5.20 -12.90 -26.65
C PRO A 74 4.88 -11.81 -27.67
N ASP A 75 3.78 -11.95 -28.42
CA ASP A 75 3.43 -11.04 -29.52
C ASP A 75 2.54 -9.88 -29.07
N VAL A 76 2.17 -9.84 -27.78
CA VAL A 76 1.45 -8.71 -27.18
C VAL A 76 2.24 -7.42 -27.37
N TYR A 77 1.66 -6.48 -28.10
CA TYR A 77 2.22 -5.13 -28.26
C TYR A 77 2.45 -4.49 -26.89
N ALA A 78 3.60 -3.84 -26.68
CA ALA A 78 3.94 -3.20 -25.41
C ALA A 78 3.78 -4.13 -24.16
N ARG A 79 4.03 -5.44 -24.32
CA ARG A 79 3.90 -6.47 -23.27
C ARG A 79 4.36 -6.05 -21.88
N ALA A 80 5.57 -5.49 -21.78
CA ALA A 80 6.13 -5.06 -20.50
C ALA A 80 5.28 -3.97 -19.83
N HIS A 81 4.76 -3.01 -20.60
CA HIS A 81 3.89 -1.97 -20.08
C HIS A 81 2.56 -2.55 -19.59
N HIS A 82 1.94 -3.45 -20.36
CA HIS A 82 0.70 -4.11 -19.95
C HIS A 82 0.90 -4.96 -18.70
N TYR A 83 1.96 -5.76 -18.65
CA TYR A 83 2.28 -6.57 -17.47
C TYR A 83 2.41 -5.71 -16.21
N LEU A 84 3.18 -4.63 -16.27
CA LEU A 84 3.35 -3.70 -15.15
C LEU A 84 2.02 -3.04 -14.76
N ALA A 85 1.19 -2.63 -15.73
CA ALA A 85 -0.12 -2.06 -15.43
C ALA A 85 -1.02 -3.05 -14.66
N VAL A 86 -1.09 -4.30 -15.10
CA VAL A 86 -1.88 -5.36 -14.44
C VAL A 86 -1.31 -5.71 -13.07
N GLN A 87 0.02 -5.83 -12.95
CA GLN A 87 0.69 -6.07 -11.67
C GLN A 87 0.39 -4.95 -10.67
N GLY A 88 0.38 -3.68 -11.10
CA GLY A 88 0.01 -2.57 -10.23
C GLY A 88 -1.44 -2.64 -9.73
N ALA A 89 -2.37 -3.06 -10.59
CA ALA A 89 -3.76 -3.30 -10.19
C ALA A 89 -3.87 -4.49 -9.22
N TYR A 90 -3.10 -5.55 -9.46
CA TYR A 90 -3.04 -6.73 -8.59
C TYR A 90 -2.52 -6.36 -7.20
N ASP A 91 -1.38 -5.66 -7.11
CA ASP A 91 -0.81 -5.20 -5.83
C ASP A 91 -1.78 -4.30 -5.05
N ALA A 92 -2.49 -3.40 -5.76
CA ALA A 92 -3.48 -2.53 -5.12
C ALA A 92 -4.63 -3.33 -4.50
N LEU A 93 -5.10 -4.37 -5.19
CA LEU A 93 -6.17 -5.23 -4.73
C LEU A 93 -5.72 -6.19 -3.62
N LEU A 94 -4.48 -6.69 -3.70
CA LEU A 94 -3.87 -7.53 -2.69
C LEU A 94 -3.77 -6.78 -1.35
N ARG A 95 -3.36 -5.51 -1.40
CA ARG A 95 -3.34 -4.63 -0.22
C ARG A 95 -4.73 -4.38 0.35
N GLU A 96 -5.76 -4.31 -0.50
CA GLU A 96 -7.14 -4.18 -0.04
C GLU A 96 -7.60 -5.43 0.70
N ALA A 97 -7.30 -6.61 0.18
CA ALA A 97 -7.56 -7.87 0.87
C ALA A 97 -6.81 -7.97 2.22
N CYS A 98 -5.55 -7.52 2.26
CA CYS A 98 -4.79 -7.42 3.51
C CYS A 98 -5.45 -6.46 4.51
N ARG A 99 -5.91 -5.28 4.07
CA ARG A 99 -6.64 -4.33 4.94
C ARG A 99 -7.94 -4.93 5.46
N LEU A 100 -8.70 -5.61 4.60
CA LEU A 100 -9.96 -6.26 4.97
C LEU A 100 -9.75 -7.33 6.06
N THR A 101 -8.68 -8.12 5.97
CA THR A 101 -8.30 -9.12 6.98
C THR A 101 -7.57 -8.53 8.19
N GLY A 102 -7.26 -7.23 8.14
CA GLY A 102 -6.54 -6.49 9.16
C GLY A 102 -5.08 -6.92 9.32
N LEU A 103 -4.49 -7.43 8.23
CA LEU A 103 -3.05 -7.61 8.07
C LEU A 103 -2.35 -6.24 7.99
N PRO A 104 -1.11 -6.13 8.51
CA PRO A 104 -0.31 -4.93 8.30
C PRO A 104 0.08 -4.82 6.83
N VAL A 105 -0.06 -3.62 6.28
CA VAL A 105 0.27 -3.26 4.90
C VAL A 105 1.18 -2.03 4.93
N GLU A 106 2.21 -2.01 4.09
CA GLU A 106 3.00 -0.81 3.86
C GLU A 106 2.21 0.17 2.97
N ASP A 107 1.80 1.31 3.55
CA ASP A 107 1.13 2.41 2.82
C ASP A 107 2.10 3.23 1.95
N ALA A 108 3.02 2.55 1.28
CA ALA A 108 3.84 3.16 0.24
C ALA A 108 2.95 3.43 -0.99
N PRO A 109 2.94 4.65 -1.56
CA PRO A 109 2.09 4.96 -2.69
C PRO A 109 2.42 4.07 -3.90
N LEU A 110 1.44 3.31 -4.36
CA LEU A 110 1.48 2.63 -5.66
C LEU A 110 1.36 3.73 -6.73
N ARG A 111 2.49 4.22 -7.23
CA ARG A 111 2.52 5.17 -8.36
C ARG A 111 2.53 4.38 -9.66
N ALA A 112 2.08 4.99 -10.75
CA ALA A 112 2.21 4.38 -12.08
C ALA A 112 3.68 4.00 -12.33
N GLY A 113 3.95 2.71 -12.54
CA GLY A 113 5.29 2.16 -12.72
C GLY A 113 6.06 1.82 -11.43
N LEU A 114 5.47 2.02 -10.24
CA LEU A 114 6.00 1.55 -8.96
C LEU A 114 5.07 0.49 -8.36
N HIS A 115 5.60 -0.72 -8.20
CA HIS A 115 4.90 -1.90 -7.67
C HIS A 115 5.40 -2.22 -6.27
N ALA A 116 4.64 -3.05 -5.54
CA ALA A 116 5.18 -3.66 -4.34
C ALA A 116 6.45 -4.44 -4.72
N GLY A 117 7.49 -4.36 -3.88
CA GLY A 117 8.66 -5.22 -4.08
C GLY A 117 8.22 -6.68 -4.08
N ASP A 118 8.84 -7.51 -4.91
CA ASP A 118 8.41 -8.91 -5.10
C ASP A 118 8.31 -9.70 -3.78
N ALA A 119 9.22 -9.43 -2.85
CA ALA A 119 9.20 -10.05 -1.52
C ALA A 119 7.99 -9.63 -0.66
N GLU A 120 7.56 -8.37 -0.77
CA GLU A 120 6.41 -7.85 -0.02
C GLU A 120 5.10 -8.39 -0.59
N ARG A 121 4.96 -8.40 -1.93
CA ARG A 121 3.84 -9.06 -2.60
C ARG A 121 3.76 -10.52 -2.18
N PHE A 122 4.87 -11.25 -2.27
CA PHE A 122 4.90 -12.67 -1.89
C PHE A 122 4.53 -12.90 -0.42
N ARG A 123 4.98 -12.04 0.50
CA ARG A 123 4.57 -12.08 1.91
C ARG A 123 3.06 -11.92 2.06
N GLU A 124 2.47 -10.92 1.41
CA GLU A 124 1.03 -10.67 1.45
C GLU A 124 0.22 -11.85 0.90
N GLU A 125 0.64 -12.43 -0.23
CA GLU A 125 0.02 -13.61 -0.84
C GLU A 125 0.03 -14.81 0.10
N LEU A 126 1.16 -15.08 0.75
CA LEU A 126 1.30 -16.18 1.70
C LEU A 126 0.42 -15.97 2.94
N GLU A 127 0.39 -14.75 3.48
CA GLU A 127 -0.42 -14.43 4.67
C GLU A 127 -1.92 -14.58 4.39
N LEU A 128 -2.39 -14.17 3.21
CA LEU A 128 -3.79 -14.38 2.81
C LEU A 128 -4.09 -15.87 2.58
N SER A 129 -3.21 -16.59 1.90
CA SER A 129 -3.35 -18.03 1.66
C SER A 129 -3.44 -18.81 2.98
N ALA A 130 -2.60 -18.47 3.96
CA ALA A 130 -2.64 -19.07 5.30
C ALA A 130 -3.97 -18.81 6.06
N ARG A 131 -4.74 -17.79 5.64
CA ARG A 131 -6.08 -17.46 6.18
C ARG A 131 -7.21 -18.07 5.34
N GLY A 132 -6.89 -18.96 4.40
CA GLY A 132 -7.87 -19.66 3.57
C GLY A 132 -8.33 -18.88 2.34
N TRP A 133 -7.68 -17.75 2.02
CA TRP A 133 -7.91 -17.08 0.76
C TRP A 133 -7.32 -17.91 -0.38
N SER A 134 -8.00 -17.87 -1.51
CA SER A 134 -7.55 -18.49 -2.76
C SER A 134 -7.96 -17.59 -3.91
N TRP A 135 -7.11 -17.54 -4.93
CA TRP A 135 -7.37 -16.86 -6.19
C TRP A 135 -6.53 -17.46 -7.32
#